data_AF-A0A534ZYN6-F1
#
_entry.id   AF-A0A534ZYN6-F1
#
_cell.length_a   1.000
_cell.length_b   1.000
_cell.length_c   1.000
_cell.angle_alpha   90.00
_cell.angle_beta   90.00
_cell.angle_gamma   90.00
#
_symmetry.space_group_name_H-M   'P 1'
#
loop_
_entity.id
_entity.type
_entity.pdbx_description
1 polymer ?
#
loop_
_entity_poly.entity_id
_entity_poly.type
_entity_poly.pdbx_seq_one_letter_code
_entity_poly.pdbx_strand_id
1 'polypeptide(L)'
;MPTFLRALGSLVVAAGLFIAAVAGWLLAADTHFQEVAAAYGRHPEHALFQAEYWAAAVRHYGLLVAVVGGTVGGLSLGGILLALAQLLRRVPSRSG
;
A
#
# COMPACT_ATOMS: atom_id res chain seq x y z
N MET A 1 -22.18 -2.40 18.48
CA MET A 1 -21.29 -3.10 17.51
C MET A 1 -21.22 -2.45 16.12
N PRO A 2 -22.32 -2.06 15.45
CA PRO A 2 -22.26 -1.50 14.08
C PRO A 2 -21.45 -0.20 13.96
N THR A 3 -21.55 0.71 14.94
CA THR A 3 -20.78 1.97 14.97
C THR A 3 -19.27 1.72 15.08
N PHE A 4 -18.86 0.74 15.87
CA PHE A 4 -17.45 0.37 16.03
C PHE A 4 -16.86 -0.16 14.72
N LEU A 5 -17.55 -1.10 14.07
CA LEU A 5 -17.12 -1.64 12.77
C LEU A 5 -17.05 -0.56 11.68
N ARG A 6 -17.96 0.41 11.72
CA ARG A 6 -17.90 1.60 10.85
C ARG A 6 -16.67 2.44 11.10
N ALA A 7 -16.40 2.79 12.35
CA ALA A 7 -15.23 3.58 12.72
C ALA A 7 -13.93 2.87 12.34
N LEU A 8 -13.82 1.58 12.67
CA LEU A 8 -12.67 0.75 12.32
C LEU A 8 -12.50 0.61 10.80
N GLY A 9 -13.58 0.34 10.07
CA GLY A 9 -13.54 0.26 8.61
C GLY A 9 -13.06 1.57 7.96
N SER A 10 -13.59 2.71 8.40
CA SER A 10 -13.15 4.03 7.92
C SER A 10 -11.69 4.30 8.26
N LEU A 11 -11.23 3.93 9.46
CA LEU A 11 -9.83 4.07 9.87
C LEU A 11 -8.90 3.21 9.01
N VAL A 12 -9.29 1.97 8.69
CA VAL A 12 -8.50 1.07 7.83
C VAL A 12 -8.41 1.61 6.41
N VAL A 13 -9.51 2.13 5.84
CA VAL A 13 -9.47 2.80 4.53
C VAL A 13 -8.52 3.99 4.58
N ALA A 14 -8.68 4.89 5.56
CA ALA A 14 -7.87 6.08 5.68
C ALA A 14 -6.37 5.76 5.85
N ALA A 15 -6.03 4.78 6.71
CA ALA A 15 -4.67 4.35 6.92
C ALA A 15 -4.05 3.73 5.66
N GLY A 16 -4.78 2.87 4.94
CA GLY A 16 -4.30 2.26 3.71
C GLY A 16 -4.04 3.29 2.61
N LEU A 17 -4.96 4.24 2.42
CA LEU A 17 -4.79 5.34 1.47
C LEU A 17 -3.65 6.28 1.88
N PHE A 18 -3.48 6.56 3.17
CA PHE A 18 -2.38 7.37 3.67
C PHE A 18 -1.03 6.71 3.41
N ILE A 19 -0.88 5.42 3.72
CA ILE A 19 0.33 4.65 3.41
C ILE A 19 0.60 4.67 1.91
N ALA A 20 -0.41 4.45 1.08
CA ALA A 20 -0.26 4.48 -0.37
C ALA A 20 0.16 5.87 -0.89
N ALA A 21 -0.41 6.95 -0.34
CA ALA A 21 -0.04 8.31 -0.70
C ALA A 21 1.40 8.63 -0.33
N VAL A 22 1.83 8.29 0.89
CA VAL A 22 3.22 8.49 1.35
C VAL A 22 4.19 7.66 0.52
N ALA A 23 3.89 6.37 0.31
CA ALA A 23 4.73 5.50 -0.51
C ALA A 23 4.81 6.00 -1.96
N GLY A 24 3.70 6.47 -2.53
CA GLY A 24 3.66 7.03 -3.88
C GLY A 24 4.44 8.33 -4.01
N TRP A 25 4.39 9.19 -2.99
CA TRP A 25 5.21 10.38 -2.92
C TRP A 25 6.70 10.05 -2.88
N LEU A 26 7.11 9.11 -2.03
CA LEU A 26 8.49 8.65 -1.94
C LEU A 26 8.96 7.99 -3.23
N LEU A 27 8.08 7.20 -3.88
CA LEU A 27 8.36 6.56 -5.15
C LEU A 27 8.59 7.58 -6.27
N ALA A 28 7.76 8.63 -6.33
CA ALA A 28 7.89 9.70 -7.32
C ALA A 28 9.16 10.54 -7.12
N ALA A 29 9.64 10.64 -5.86
CA ALA A 29 10.88 11.33 -5.53
C ALA A 29 12.14 10.46 -5.69
N ASP A 30 12.02 9.17 -6.05
CA ASP A 30 13.15 8.23 -6.15
C ASP A 30 13.91 8.36 -7.47
N THR A 31 14.57 9.51 -7.67
CA THR A 31 15.42 9.76 -8.85
C THR A 31 16.66 8.86 -8.86
N HIS A 32 17.14 8.46 -7.68
CA HIS A 32 18.33 7.62 -7.53
C HIS A 32 18.16 6.25 -8.19
N PHE A 33 16.99 5.62 -8.09
CA PHE A 33 16.74 4.35 -8.78
C PHE A 33 16.91 4.48 -10.29
N GLN A 34 16.43 5.58 -10.89
CA GLN A 34 16.54 5.81 -12.34
C GLN A 34 17.99 5.99 -12.78
N GLU A 35 18.79 6.70 -11.99
CA GLU A 35 20.21 6.90 -12.25
C GLU A 35 20.99 5.58 -12.22
N VAL A 36 20.77 4.76 -11.18
CA VAL A 36 21.44 3.46 -11.04
C VAL A 36 20.96 2.47 -12.09
N ALA A 37 19.67 2.45 -12.43
CA ALA A 37 19.13 1.61 -13.50
C ALA A 37 19.72 1.99 -14.88
N ALA A 38 19.90 3.28 -15.15
CA ALA A 38 20.53 3.75 -16.38
C ALA A 38 22.05 3.45 -16.42
N ALA A 39 22.74 3.47 -15.28
CA ALA A 39 24.14 3.05 -15.18
C ALA A 39 24.28 1.54 -15.43
N TYR A 40 23.47 0.72 -14.77
CA TYR A 40 23.43 -0.73 -14.97
C TYR A 40 23.05 -1.10 -16.42
N GLY A 41 22.09 -0.40 -17.03
CA GLY A 41 21.70 -0.65 -18.42
C GLY A 41 22.81 -0.36 -19.45
N ARG A 42 23.73 0.57 -19.15
CA ARG A 42 24.90 0.87 -20.00
C ARG A 42 26.05 -0.12 -19.78
N HIS A 43 26.16 -0.68 -18.58
CA HIS A 43 27.28 -1.54 -18.15
C HIS A 43 26.80 -2.74 -17.33
N PRO A 44 25.98 -3.63 -17.91
CA PRO A 44 25.35 -4.74 -17.17
C PRO A 44 26.36 -5.79 -16.69
N GLU A 45 27.53 -5.88 -17.32
CA GLU A 45 28.61 -6.82 -17.00
C GLU A 45 29.37 -6.47 -15.71
N HIS A 46 29.25 -5.24 -15.21
CA HIS A 46 29.98 -4.80 -14.03
C HIS A 46 29.20 -5.16 -12.75
N ALA A 47 29.72 -6.14 -12.00
CA ALA A 47 29.11 -6.67 -10.78
C ALA A 47 28.78 -5.61 -9.70
N LEU A 48 29.54 -4.51 -9.66
CA LEU A 48 29.28 -3.40 -8.74
C LEU A 48 27.99 -2.65 -9.10
N PHE A 49 27.76 -2.33 -10.37
CA PHE A 49 26.51 -1.70 -10.83
C PHE A 49 25.32 -2.65 -10.68
N GLN A 50 25.53 -3.95 -10.82
CA GLN A 50 24.49 -4.95 -10.57
C GLN A 50 24.06 -4.96 -9.10
N ALA A 51 25.01 -4.95 -8.16
CA ALA A 51 24.71 -4.93 -6.73
C ALA A 51 23.98 -3.65 -6.30
N GLU A 52 24.45 -2.49 -6.78
CA GLU A 52 23.80 -1.19 -6.52
C GLU A 52 22.38 -1.15 -7.10
N TYR A 53 22.19 -1.66 -8.32
CA TYR A 53 20.88 -1.77 -8.93
C TYR A 53 19.91 -2.62 -8.09
N TRP A 54 20.32 -3.80 -7.64
CA TRP A 54 19.44 -4.65 -6.84
C TRP A 54 19.09 -4.03 -5.49
N ALA A 55 20.04 -3.36 -4.83
CA ALA A 55 19.78 -2.65 -3.58
C ALA A 55 18.74 -1.52 -3.79
N ALA A 56 18.89 -0.72 -4.84
CA ALA A 56 17.94 0.33 -5.18
C ALA A 56 16.58 -0.23 -5.64
N ALA A 57 16.59 -1.32 -6.41
CA ALA A 57 15.39 -2.00 -6.90
C ALA A 57 14.53 -2.53 -5.76
N VAL A 58 15.12 -3.15 -4.73
CA VAL A 58 14.37 -3.65 -3.55
C VAL A 58 13.60 -2.51 -2.90
N ARG A 59 14.23 -1.34 -2.72
CA ARG A 59 13.55 -0.17 -2.16
C ARG A 59 12.43 0.31 -3.07
N HIS A 60 12.71 0.49 -4.36
CA HIS A 60 11.76 1.03 -5.33
C HIS A 60 10.54 0.13 -5.51
N TYR A 61 10.76 -1.18 -5.69
CA TYR A 61 9.69 -2.16 -5.77
C TYR A 61 8.96 -2.35 -4.44
N GLY A 62 9.65 -2.22 -3.31
CA GLY A 62 9.02 -2.19 -1.99
C GLY A 62 8.02 -1.04 -1.86
N LEU A 63 8.38 0.16 -2.34
CA LEU A 63 7.49 1.31 -2.38
C LEU A 63 6.29 1.08 -3.33
N LEU A 64 6.52 0.51 -4.51
CA LEU A 64 5.43 0.11 -5.43
C LEU A 64 4.45 -0.87 -4.78
N VAL A 65 4.97 -1.90 -4.10
CA VAL A 65 4.15 -2.86 -3.36
C VAL A 65 3.39 -2.17 -2.23
N ALA A 66 3.99 -1.21 -1.53
CA ALA A 66 3.31 -0.45 -0.48
C ALA A 66 2.18 0.44 -1.05
N VAL A 67 2.36 1.05 -2.23
CA VAL A 67 1.31 1.81 -2.93
C VAL A 67 0.14 0.89 -3.28
N VAL A 68 0.42 -0.21 -3.98
CA VAL A 68 -0.63 -1.14 -4.43
C VAL A 68 -1.28 -1.82 -3.23
N GLY A 69 -0.49 -2.34 -2.29
CA GLY A 69 -0.95 -3.01 -1.09
C GLY A 69 -1.73 -2.10 -0.15
N GLY A 70 -1.28 -0.87 0.06
CA GLY A 70 -2.01 0.12 0.86
C GLY A 70 -3.37 0.47 0.25
N THR A 71 -3.40 0.69 -1.06
CA THR A 71 -4.64 1.03 -1.79
C THR A 71 -5.61 -0.16 -1.81
N VAL A 72 -5.17 -1.31 -2.32
CA VAL A 72 -6.02 -2.51 -2.47
C VAL A 72 -6.38 -3.08 -1.11
N GLY A 73 -5.41 -3.22 -0.20
CA GLY A 73 -5.61 -3.76 1.14
C GLY A 73 -6.51 -2.86 2.00
N GLY A 74 -6.25 -1.56 2.02
CA GLY A 74 -7.07 -0.58 2.75
C GLY A 74 -8.51 -0.54 2.28
N LEU A 75 -8.74 -0.48 0.96
CA LEU A 75 -10.08 -0.47 0.39
C LEU A 75 -10.81 -1.80 0.58
N SER A 76 -10.13 -2.93 0.43
CA SER A 76 -10.74 -4.25 0.57
C SER A 76 -11.14 -4.54 2.03
N LEU A 77 -10.20 -4.48 2.98
CA LEU A 77 -10.49 -4.74 4.39
C LEU A 77 -11.45 -3.69 4.97
N GLY A 78 -11.19 -2.41 4.69
CA GLY A 78 -12.06 -1.32 5.15
C GLY A 78 -13.47 -1.44 4.57
N GLY A 79 -13.59 -1.76 3.27
CA GLY A 79 -14.86 -2.02 2.60
C GLY A 79 -15.63 -3.20 3.20
N ILE A 80 -14.95 -4.31 3.50
CA ILE A 80 -15.55 -5.47 4.18
C ILE A 80 -16.11 -5.07 5.54
N LEU A 81 -15.34 -4.34 6.36
CA LEU A 81 -15.77 -3.87 7.68
C LEU A 81 -16.99 -2.95 7.58
N LEU A 82 -16.99 -2.04 6.61
CA LEU A 82 -18.11 -1.13 6.35
C LEU A 82 -19.35 -1.89 5.87
N ALA A 83 -19.20 -2.88 4.98
CA ALA A 83 -20.29 -3.73 4.51
C ALA A 83 -20.88 -4.56 5.65
N LEU A 84 -20.06 -5.18 6.50
CA LEU A 84 -20.49 -5.91 7.68
C LEU A 84 -21.25 -5.01 8.65
N ALA A 85 -20.77 -3.79 8.89
CA ALA A 85 -21.46 -2.84 9.73
C ALA A 85 -22.86 -2.47 9.18
N GLN A 86 -23.00 -2.35 7.86
CA GLN A 86 -24.29 -2.11 7.21
C GLN A 86 -25.22 -3.31 7.31
N LEU A 87 -24.70 -4.53 7.15
CA LEU A 87 -25.47 -5.77 7.29
C LEU A 87 -26.00 -5.90 8.72
N LEU A 88 -25.14 -5.72 9.73
CA LEU A 88 -25.52 -5.82 11.14
C LEU A 88 -26.52 -4.74 11.58
N ARG A 89 -26.52 -3.56 10.93
CA ARG A 89 -27.53 -2.54 11.18
C ARG A 89 -28.93 -2.96 10.71
N ARG A 90 -29.03 -3.86 9.73
CA ARG A 90 -30.31 -4.34 9.17
C ARG A 90 -30.87 -5.56 9.89
N VAL A 91 -30.09 -6.22 10.75
CA VAL A 91 -30.56 -7.36 11.54
C VAL A 91 -31.31 -6.84 12.78
N PRO A 92 -32.60 -7.18 12.96
CA PRO A 92 -33.31 -6.86 14.19
C PRO A 92 -32.59 -7.54 15.36
N SER A 93 -32.31 -6.80 16.43
CA SER A 93 -31.81 -7.41 17.67
C SER A 93 -32.90 -8.34 18.21
N ARG A 94 -32.76 -9.65 17.99
CA ARG A 94 -33.45 -10.65 18.81
C ARG A 94 -32.80 -10.64 20.19
N SER A 95 -33.09 -9.60 20.96
CA SER A 95 -33.02 -9.64 22.41
C SER A 95 -34.38 -10.13 22.89
N GLY A 96 -34.47 -11.44 23.10
CA GLY A 96 -35.48 -12.03 23.98
C GLY A 96 -35.01 -11.93 25.42
#